data_AF-A0A6N7AK84-F1
#
_entry.id   AF-A0A6N7AK84-F1
#
_cell.length_a   1.000
_cell.length_b   1.000
_cell.length_c   1.000
_cell.angle_alpha   90.00
_cell.angle_beta   90.00
_cell.angle_gamma   90.00
#
_symmetry.space_group_name_H-M   'P 1'
#
loop_
_entity.id
_entity.type
_entity.pdbx_description
1 polymer ?
#
loop_
_entity_poly.entity_id
_entity_poly.type
_entity_poly.pdbx_seq_one_letter_code
_entity_poly.pdbx_strand_id
1 'polypeptide(L)'
;MQIIIEKGRDIYLTDEISFVKDDDIADLYTSVGFGRPSDYKSYPDFPGYGARLFPKGVYGFFVIANNVLVGLVRVFSDDYTCAWITEICVHPEWQKKELVMLF
;
A
#
# COMPACT_ATOMS: atom_id res chain seq x y z
N MET A 1 -0.07 4.09 14.42
CA MET A 1 -1.26 4.81 13.88
C MET A 1 -1.11 6.31 14.10
N GLN A 2 -0.86 7.06 13.03
CA GLN A 2 -0.90 8.53 13.04
C GLN A 2 -2.07 8.96 12.15
N ILE A 3 -3.01 9.71 12.71
CA ILE A 3 -4.20 10.20 12.00
C ILE A 3 -3.93 11.66 11.59
N ILE A 4 -4.07 11.97 10.30
CA ILE A 4 -3.96 13.34 9.78
C ILE A 4 -5.34 13.68 9.21
N ILE A 5 -6.13 14.45 9.95
CA ILE A 5 -7.47 14.86 9.52
C ILE A 5 -7.33 16.07 8.61
N GLU A 6 -7.55 15.89 7.31
CA GLU A 6 -7.56 16.97 6.33
C GLU A 6 -9.02 17.23 5.86
N LYS A 7 -9.55 18.44 6.14
CA LYS A 7 -10.86 18.98 5.73
C LYS A 7 -11.90 17.94 5.24
N GLY A 8 -12.60 17.31 6.18
CA GLY A 8 -13.76 16.45 5.88
C GLY A 8 -13.43 15.12 5.19
N ARG A 9 -12.16 14.72 5.16
CA ARG A 9 -11.70 13.39 4.75
C ARG A 9 -10.93 12.76 5.89
N ASP A 10 -11.33 11.55 6.26
CA ASP A 10 -10.61 10.76 7.24
C ASP A 10 -9.44 10.11 6.53
N ILE A 11 -8.24 10.65 6.75
CA ILE A 11 -7.00 10.11 6.20
C ILE A 11 -6.10 9.65 7.35
N TYR A 12 -5.56 8.44 7.23
CA TYR A 12 -4.66 7.90 8.24
C TYR A 12 -3.53 7.08 7.63
N LEU A 13 -2.42 7.08 8.35
CA LEU A 13 -1.20 6.37 8.01
C LEU A 13 -1.05 5.17 8.95
N THR A 14 -0.76 4.02 8.36
CA THR A 14 -0.51 2.78 9.10
C THR A 14 0.58 1.98 8.43
N ASP A 15 1.33 1.21 9.21
CA ASP A 15 2.28 0.17 8.80
C ASP A 15 1.73 -1.24 9.09
N GLU A 16 0.53 -1.32 9.66
CA GLU A 16 -0.16 -2.55 10.00
C GLU A 16 -0.87 -3.14 8.76
N ILE A 17 -0.27 -4.17 8.16
CA ILE A 17 -0.84 -4.88 7.00
C ILE A 17 -2.25 -5.44 7.26
N SER A 18 -2.61 -5.71 8.52
CA SER A 18 -3.93 -6.21 8.91
C SER A 18 -5.09 -5.24 8.58
N PHE A 19 -4.79 -3.96 8.34
CA PHE A 19 -5.77 -2.94 7.93
C PHE A 19 -6.00 -2.89 6.41
N VAL A 20 -5.27 -3.69 5.63
CA VAL A 20 -5.30 -3.65 4.17
C VAL A 20 -5.66 -5.04 3.63
N LYS A 21 -6.67 -5.12 2.76
CA LYS A 21 -7.05 -6.37 2.12
C LYS A 21 -6.25 -6.59 0.84
N ASP A 22 -6.11 -7.84 0.44
CA ASP A 22 -5.49 -8.23 -0.83
C ASP A 22 -6.12 -7.49 -2.02
N ASP A 23 -7.46 -7.38 -2.02
CA ASP A 23 -8.21 -6.66 -3.06
C ASP A 23 -7.86 -5.16 -3.09
N ASP A 24 -7.64 -4.52 -1.93
CA ASP A 24 -7.28 -3.10 -1.86
C ASP A 24 -5.91 -2.84 -2.52
N ILE A 25 -4.96 -3.75 -2.33
CA ILE A 25 -3.62 -3.68 -2.96
C ILE A 25 -3.73 -3.91 -4.47
N ALA A 26 -4.49 -4.92 -4.88
CA ALA A 26 -4.69 -5.23 -6.30
C ALA A 26 -5.35 -4.05 -7.05
N ASP A 27 -6.35 -3.42 -6.44
CA ASP A 27 -7.01 -2.24 -6.98
C ASP A 27 -6.04 -1.05 -7.08
N LEU A 28 -5.24 -0.79 -6.05
CA LEU A 28 -4.23 0.27 -6.08
C LEU A 28 -3.19 0.02 -7.18
N TYR A 29 -2.61 -1.18 -7.28
CA TYR A 29 -1.64 -1.52 -8.33
C TYR A 29 -2.22 -1.40 -9.72
N THR A 30 -3.47 -1.82 -9.91
CA THR A 30 -4.18 -1.65 -11.18
C THR A 30 -4.35 -0.16 -11.52
N SER A 31 -4.69 0.68 -10.53
CA SER A 31 -4.88 2.12 -10.73
C SER A 31 -3.62 2.85 -11.22
N VAL A 32 -2.43 2.33 -10.87
CA VAL A 32 -1.13 2.91 -11.27
C VAL A 32 -0.45 2.15 -12.42
N GLY A 33 -1.13 1.15 -13.01
CA GLY A 33 -0.64 0.41 -14.18
C GLY A 33 0.45 -0.62 -13.89
N PHE A 34 0.61 -1.07 -12.64
CA PHE A 34 1.62 -2.07 -12.25
C PHE A 34 1.26 -3.51 -12.65
N GLY A 35 0.03 -3.74 -13.12
CA GLY A 35 -0.43 -5.04 -13.62
C GLY A 35 -1.94 -5.04 -13.86
N ARG A 36 -2.48 -6.22 -14.18
CA ARG A 36 -3.92 -6.45 -14.36
C ARG A 36 -4.51 -7.06 -13.09
N PRO A 37 -5.80 -6.87 -12.80
CA PRO A 37 -6.46 -7.54 -11.66
C PRO A 37 -6.31 -9.07 -11.67
N SER A 38 -6.19 -9.68 -12.85
CA SER A 38 -5.94 -11.12 -13.00
C SER A 38 -4.59 -11.58 -12.45
N ASP A 39 -3.61 -10.68 -12.36
CA ASP A 39 -2.25 -11.00 -11.94
C ASP A 39 -2.15 -11.16 -10.41
N TYR A 40 -3.19 -10.74 -9.70
CA TYR A 40 -3.26 -10.67 -8.24
C TYR A 40 -4.31 -11.60 -7.63
N LYS A 41 -5.19 -12.18 -8.46
CA LYS A 41 -6.25 -13.11 -8.01
C LYS A 41 -5.70 -14.52 -7.77
N SER A 42 -5.55 -14.85 -6.49
CA SER A 42 -5.56 -16.15 -5.81
C SER A 42 -5.03 -17.38 -6.54
N TYR A 43 -3.86 -17.86 -6.10
CA TYR A 43 -3.52 -19.28 -6.19
C TYR A 43 -4.18 -20.03 -5.01
N PRO A 44 -4.95 -21.10 -5.23
CA PRO A 44 -5.71 -21.80 -4.18
C PRO A 44 -4.88 -22.34 -3.00
N ASP A 45 -3.59 -22.60 -3.22
CA ASP A 45 -2.76 -23.37 -2.28
C ASP A 45 -1.81 -22.52 -1.43
N PHE A 46 -2.01 -21.21 -1.36
CA PHE A 46 -1.04 -20.32 -0.72
C PHE A 46 -1.68 -19.29 0.22
N PRO A 47 -0.92 -18.81 1.24
CA PRO A 47 -1.37 -17.69 2.04
C PRO A 47 -1.69 -16.50 1.13
N GLY A 48 -2.67 -15.69 1.54
CA GLY A 48 -3.20 -14.56 0.77
C GLY A 48 -2.11 -13.68 0.16
N TYR A 49 -2.46 -12.99 -0.93
CA TYR A 49 -1.55 -12.18 -1.73
C TYR A 49 -0.75 -11.19 -0.86
N GLY A 50 -1.38 -10.56 0.14
CA GLY A 50 -0.72 -9.68 1.11
C GLY A 50 0.36 -10.37 1.94
N ALA A 51 0.14 -11.59 2.42
CA ALA A 51 1.16 -12.33 3.17
C ALA A 51 2.39 -12.68 2.32
N ARG A 52 2.23 -12.81 1.01
CA ARG A 52 3.35 -12.99 0.07
C ARG A 52 4.09 -11.69 -0.24
N LEU A 53 3.40 -10.56 -0.20
CA LEU A 53 3.98 -9.25 -0.45
C LEU A 53 4.79 -8.74 0.74
N PHE A 54 4.41 -9.12 1.97
CA PHE A 54 5.06 -8.66 3.20
C PHE A 54 5.61 -9.81 4.05
N PRO A 55 6.53 -10.65 3.53
CA PRO A 55 7.26 -11.60 4.36
C PRO A 55 8.23 -10.85 5.30
N LYS A 56 8.89 -11.58 6.20
CA LYS A 56 9.91 -11.01 7.09
C LYS A 56 10.97 -10.23 6.28
N GLY A 57 11.31 -9.02 6.75
CA GLY A 57 12.24 -8.11 6.07
C GLY A 57 11.58 -7.26 4.96
N VAL A 58 10.25 -7.35 4.81
CA VAL A 58 9.48 -6.52 3.88
C VAL A 58 8.40 -5.75 4.64
N TYR A 59 8.42 -4.44 4.49
CA TYR A 59 7.58 -3.50 5.23
C TYR A 59 6.66 -2.76 4.27
N GLY A 60 5.43 -2.52 4.72
CA GLY A 60 4.44 -1.72 4.00
C GLY A 60 4.07 -0.49 4.81
N PHE A 61 3.96 0.65 4.14
CA PHE A 61 3.39 1.87 4.69
C PHE A 61 2.19 2.25 3.83
N PHE A 62 1.05 2.47 4.47
CA PHE A 62 -0.24 2.57 3.81
C PHE A 62 -0.89 3.91 4.14
N VAL A 63 -1.48 4.52 3.12
CA VAL A 63 -2.33 5.71 3.24
C VAL A 63 -3.76 5.26 2.98
N ILE A 64 -4.61 5.36 4.00
CA ILE A 64 -6.03 5.06 3.87
C ILE A 64 -6.82 6.36 3.92
N ALA A 65 -7.68 6.59 2.93
CA ALA A 65 -8.58 7.72 2.91
C ALA A 65 -10.02 7.25 2.69
N ASN A 66 -10.93 7.67 3.57
CA ASN A 66 -12.33 7.25 3.55
C ASN A 66 -12.49 5.71 3.48
N ASN A 67 -11.66 4.97 4.23
CA ASN A 67 -11.58 3.51 4.23
C ASN A 67 -11.13 2.85 2.91
N VAL A 68 -10.51 3.61 2.01
CA VAL A 68 -9.92 3.11 0.77
C VAL A 68 -8.41 3.26 0.82
N LEU A 69 -7.67 2.23 0.38
CA LEU A 69 -6.22 2.34 0.21
C LEU A 69 -5.91 3.26 -0.98
N VAL A 70 -5.28 4.39 -0.70
CA VAL A 70 -4.98 5.41 -1.72
C VAL A 70 -3.48 5.61 -1.93
N GLY A 71 -2.64 5.03 -1.08
CA GLY A 71 -1.20 5.05 -1.22
C GLY A 71 -0.52 3.89 -0.52
N LEU A 72 0.60 3.45 -1.08
CA LEU A 72 1.45 2.37 -0.58
C LEU A 72 2.92 2.72 -0.81
N VAL A 73 3.75 2.45 0.18
CA VAL A 73 5.20 2.29 0.00
C VAL A 73 5.59 0.90 0.48
N ARG A 74 6.25 0.11 -0.38
CA ARG A 74 6.83 -1.19 0.00
C ARG A 74 8.34 -1.11 0.06
N VAL A 75 8.90 -1.53 1.19
CA VAL A 75 10.33 -1.42 1.51
C VAL A 75 10.90 -2.79 1.83
N PHE A 76 12.03 -3.15 1.22
CA PHE A 76 12.85 -4.27 1.67
C PHE A 76 13.90 -3.75 2.65
N SER A 77 14.12 -4.43 3.77
CA SER A 77 15.14 -4.06 4.74
C SER A 77 15.88 -5.29 5.26
N ASP A 78 17.15 -5.08 5.63
CA ASP A 78 17.95 -6.05 6.38
C ASP A 78 17.79 -5.92 7.90
N ASP A 79 16.89 -5.05 8.36
CA ASP A 79 16.61 -4.70 9.75
C ASP A 79 17.83 -4.17 10.53
N TYR A 80 18.86 -3.71 9.82
CA TYR A 80 20.12 -3.33 10.44
C TYR A 80 20.75 -2.07 9.82
N THR A 81 21.04 -2.10 8.53
CA THR A 81 21.87 -1.10 7.87
C THR A 81 21.28 -0.53 6.59
N CYS A 82 20.42 -1.28 5.91
CA CYS A 82 19.96 -0.90 4.59
C CYS A 82 18.46 -1.13 4.40
N ALA A 83 17.86 -0.22 3.66
CA ALA A 83 16.49 -0.29 3.21
C ALA A 83 16.40 0.15 1.75
N TRP A 84 15.62 -0.58 0.96
CA TRP A 84 15.35 -0.31 -0.44
C TRP A 84 13.86 -0.08 -0.61
N ILE A 85 13.51 1.10 -1.11
CA ILE A 85 12.12 1.36 -1.54
C ILE A 85 11.92 0.62 -2.85
N THR A 86 11.06 -0.40 -2.82
CA THR A 86 10.78 -1.24 -4.00
C THR A 86 9.62 -0.69 -4.81
N GLU A 87 8.64 -0.10 -4.14
CA GLU A 87 7.41 0.35 -4.76
C GLU A 87 6.92 1.60 -4.03
N ILE A 88 6.45 2.55 -4.82
CA ILE A 88 5.71 3.71 -4.38
C ILE A 88 4.50 3.80 -5.29
N CYS A 89 3.31 3.67 -4.72
CA CYS A 89 2.06 3.74 -5.45
C CYS A 89 1.16 4.78 -4.81
N VAL A 90 0.58 5.64 -5.64
CA VAL A 90 -0.41 6.63 -5.23
C VAL A 90 -1.54 6.56 -6.24
N HIS A 91 -2.75 6.34 -5.76
CA HIS A 91 -3.93 6.30 -6.61
C HIS A 91 -4.00 7.60 -7.42
N PRO A 92 -4.26 7.57 -8.75
CA PRO A 92 -4.16 8.76 -9.61
C PRO A 92 -4.96 9.97 -9.13
N GLU A 93 -6.15 9.74 -8.57
CA GLU A 93 -6.99 10.81 -8.01
C GLU A 93 -6.41 11.47 -6.74
N TRP A 94 -5.38 10.87 -6.14
CA TRP A 94 -4.73 11.31 -4.90
C TRP A 94 -3.33 11.86 -5.10
N GLN A 95 -2.79 11.79 -6.31
CA GLN A 95 -1.49 12.36 -6.66
C GLN A 95 -1.50 13.89 -6.55
N LYS A 96 -0.34 14.47 -6.20
CA LYS A 96 -0.13 15.93 -6.09
C LYS A 96 -1.04 16.63 -5.07
N LYS A 97 -1.62 15.87 -4.14
CA LYS A 97 -2.31 16.41 -2.96
C LYS A 97 -1.33 16.41 -1.78
N GLU A 98 -1.50 17.35 -0.86
CA GLU A 98 -0.55 17.62 0.24
C GLU A 98 -0.19 16.37 1.05
N LEU A 99 -1.09 15.39 1.15
CA LEU A 99 -0.87 14.15 1.89
C LEU A 99 -0.09 13.05 1.15
N VAL A 100 -0.02 13.08 -0.18
CA VAL A 100 0.66 12.05 -0.97
C VAL A 100 1.52 12.70 -2.04
N MET A 101 2.60 13.34 -1.60
CA MET A 101 3.58 14.00 -2.48
C MET A 101 4.56 13.00 -3.08
N LEU A 102 4.11 12.19 -4.02
CA LEU A 102 4.99 11.44 -4.92
C LEU A 102 4.53 11.69 -6.37
N PHE A 103 5.33 12.53 -7.03
CA PHE A 103 5.43 12.98 -8.45
C PHE A 103 4.16 13.35 -9.25
#